data_AF-A0A8T4D108-F1
#
_entry.id   AF-A0A8T4D108-F1
#
_cell.length_a   1.000
_cell.length_b   1.000
_cell.length_c   1.000
_cell.angle_alpha   90.00
_cell.angle_beta   90.00
_cell.angle_gamma   90.00
#
_symmetry.space_group_name_H-M   'P 1'
#
loop_
_entity.id
_entity.type
_entity.pdbx_description
1 polymer ?
#
loop_
_entity_poly.entity_id
_entity_poly.type
_entity_poly.pdbx_seq_one_letter_code
_entity_poly.pdbx_strand_id
1 'polypeptide(L)'
;IGKVIDVISMGWRVEFNCPYTGLIPIKDGTFDFVPKGADLTRYYNIGDYFVGKITNVTSQNLVDVSVKGQGLYKLRGGRIIKVNTNKVPRIIGKKGSMVSMIKQATDCKITVGQNGLVWINGEPAMENLAVETIEKIEEESHISGLTDRIKVFLEEKTGKELSVRGNEENEPANEEFNNEQNADEENNNSEE
;
A
#
# COMPACT_ATOMS: atom_id res chain seq x y z
N ILE A 1 3.07 -1.71 4.85
CA ILE A 1 3.95 -2.81 4.38
C ILE A 1 4.57 -3.46 5.60
N GLY A 2 4.63 -4.79 5.66
CA GLY A 2 5.26 -5.50 6.77
C GLY A 2 6.18 -6.61 6.28
N LYS A 3 6.99 -7.12 7.21
CA LYS A 3 7.87 -8.28 7.05
C LYS A 3 7.44 -9.36 8.03
N VAL A 4 7.44 -10.61 7.58
CA VAL A 4 7.17 -11.77 8.43
C VAL A 4 8.44 -12.11 9.22
N ILE A 5 8.31 -12.12 10.54
CA ILE A 5 9.43 -12.41 11.46
C ILE A 5 9.37 -13.84 11.98
N ASP A 6 8.18 -14.41 12.08
CA ASP A 6 7.97 -15.75 12.67
C ASP A 6 6.64 -16.35 12.20
N VAL A 7 6.58 -17.68 12.17
CA VAL A 7 5.40 -18.45 11.75
C VAL A 7 4.94 -19.31 12.93
N ILE A 8 3.74 -19.04 13.42
CA ILE A 8 3.14 -19.74 14.57
C ILE A 8 1.92 -20.53 14.14
N SER A 9 1.51 -21.53 14.92
CA SER A 9 0.38 -22.41 14.56
C SER A 9 -0.96 -21.69 14.38
N MET A 10 -1.09 -20.45 14.88
CA MET A 10 -2.30 -19.61 14.77
C MET A 10 -2.20 -18.50 13.71
N GLY A 11 -1.06 -18.34 13.02
CA GLY A 11 -0.86 -17.27 12.04
C GLY A 11 0.60 -16.86 11.83
N TRP A 12 0.81 -15.65 11.33
CA TRP A 12 2.14 -15.10 11.07
C TRP A 12 2.41 -13.89 11.95
N ARG A 13 3.54 -13.88 12.65
CA ARG A 13 3.99 -12.68 13.36
C ARG A 13 4.72 -11.79 12.38
N VAL A 14 4.42 -10.50 12.46
CA VAL A 14 4.89 -9.51 11.50
C VAL A 14 5.42 -8.27 12.18
N GLU A 15 6.46 -7.70 11.59
CA GLU A 15 6.95 -6.37 11.91
C GLU A 15 6.59 -5.41 10.77
N PHE A 16 6.22 -4.18 11.09
CA PHE A 16 5.92 -3.15 10.11
C PHE A 16 6.52 -1.81 10.53
N ASN A 17 7.78 -1.83 10.96
CA ASN A 17 8.58 -0.65 11.29
C ASN A 17 7.93 0.26 12.35
N CYS A 18 7.37 -0.35 13.40
CA CYS A 18 6.83 0.32 14.57
C CYS A 18 7.29 -0.43 15.84
N PRO A 19 7.11 0.12 17.05
CA PRO A 19 7.59 -0.51 18.28
C PRO A 19 6.80 -1.77 18.67
N TYR A 20 5.66 -2.03 18.02
CA TYR A 20 4.80 -3.17 18.29
C TYR A 20 4.90 -4.21 17.17
N THR A 21 4.76 -5.47 17.53
CA THR A 21 4.59 -6.56 16.55
C THR A 21 3.11 -6.77 16.27
N GLY A 22 2.78 -7.14 15.04
CA GLY A 22 1.42 -7.59 14.73
C GLY A 22 1.34 -9.08 14.47
N LEU A 23 0.11 -9.53 14.34
CA LEU A 23 -0.25 -10.88 13.99
C LEU A 23 -1.15 -10.84 12.76
N ILE A 24 -0.89 -11.71 11.80
CA ILE A 24 -1.84 -12.06 10.75
C ILE A 24 -2.52 -13.36 11.17
N PRO A 25 -3.80 -13.33 11.60
CA PRO A 25 -4.56 -14.55 11.85
C PRO A 25 -4.69 -15.38 10.57
N ILE A 26 -4.80 -16.71 10.69
CA ILE A 26 -5.02 -17.60 9.53
C ILE A 26 -6.24 -17.15 8.70
N LYS A 27 -7.31 -16.73 9.39
CA LYS A 27 -8.54 -16.21 8.75
C LYS A 27 -8.31 -14.98 7.87
N ASP A 28 -7.25 -14.22 8.11
CA ASP A 28 -6.96 -12.95 7.43
C ASP A 28 -5.69 -13.03 6.54
N GLY A 29 -5.05 -14.20 6.47
CA GLY A 29 -3.82 -14.41 5.70
C GLY A 29 -4.00 -15.09 4.34
N THR A 30 -5.00 -15.98 4.17
CA THR A 30 -5.24 -16.68 2.89
C THR A 30 -6.71 -16.96 2.64
N PHE A 31 -7.20 -16.70 1.42
CA PHE A 31 -8.60 -16.98 1.03
C PHE A 31 -8.90 -18.48 1.02
N ASP A 32 -7.87 -19.31 0.92
CA ASP A 32 -8.01 -20.76 0.92
C ASP A 32 -8.36 -21.31 2.30
N PHE A 33 -9.12 -22.40 2.31
CA PHE A 33 -9.32 -23.17 3.53
C PHE A 33 -7.98 -23.82 3.94
N VAL A 34 -7.47 -23.46 5.12
CA VAL A 34 -6.24 -24.04 5.67
C VAL A 34 -6.62 -25.19 6.60
N PRO A 35 -6.26 -26.45 6.28
CA PRO A 35 -6.48 -27.59 7.17
C PRO A 35 -5.77 -27.41 8.52
N LYS A 36 -6.36 -27.94 9.60
CA LYS A 36 -5.70 -27.97 10.91
C LYS A 36 -4.41 -28.79 10.80
N GLY A 37 -3.26 -28.14 11.06
CA GLY A 37 -1.94 -28.76 10.96
C GLY A 37 -1.25 -28.59 9.59
N ALA A 38 -1.82 -27.80 8.68
CA ALA A 38 -1.13 -27.45 7.44
C ALA A 38 0.10 -26.56 7.70
N ASP A 39 1.13 -26.73 6.87
CA ASP A 39 2.33 -25.91 6.93
C ASP A 39 2.06 -24.50 6.39
N LEU A 40 1.97 -23.54 7.32
CA LEU A 40 1.70 -22.12 7.03
C LEU A 40 2.86 -21.43 6.30
N THR A 41 4.05 -22.03 6.29
CA THR A 41 5.25 -21.54 5.60
C THR A 41 5.06 -21.46 4.08
N ARG A 42 4.11 -22.23 3.54
CA ARG A 42 3.78 -22.25 2.10
C ARG A 42 3.19 -20.93 1.61
N TYR A 43 2.52 -20.17 2.49
CA TYR A 43 1.89 -18.90 2.13
C TYR A 43 2.87 -17.75 2.35
N TYR A 44 3.35 -17.61 3.58
CA TYR A 44 4.36 -16.64 3.96
C TYR A 44 5.45 -17.33 4.76
N ASN A 45 6.68 -17.15 4.29
CA ASN A 45 7.88 -17.63 4.94
C ASN A 45 8.52 -16.47 5.72
N ILE A 46 9.41 -16.81 6.64
CA ILE A 46 10.19 -15.84 7.41
C ILE A 46 11.02 -14.99 6.44
N GLY A 47 10.94 -13.67 6.59
CA GLY A 47 11.61 -12.72 5.71
C GLY A 47 10.77 -12.20 4.55
N ASP A 48 9.60 -12.80 4.28
CA ASP A 48 8.71 -12.31 3.23
C ASP A 48 8.09 -10.96 3.60
N TYR A 49 7.92 -10.11 2.58
CA TYR A 49 7.24 -8.83 2.71
C TYR A 49 5.83 -8.87 2.12
N PHE A 50 4.95 -8.04 2.65
CA PHE A 50 3.56 -7.96 2.21
C PHE A 50 2.98 -6.55 2.37
N VAL A 51 1.94 -6.27 1.59
CA VAL A 51 1.05 -5.14 1.77
C VAL A 51 -0.17 -5.63 2.52
N GLY A 52 -0.33 -5.18 3.77
CA GLY A 52 -1.47 -5.52 4.62
C GLY A 52 -2.13 -4.28 5.20
N LYS A 53 -3.35 -4.46 5.69
CA LYS A 53 -4.15 -3.44 6.39
C LYS A 53 -4.28 -3.83 7.86
N ILE A 54 -4.14 -2.86 8.76
CA ILE A 54 -4.42 -3.05 10.19
C ILE A 54 -5.95 -3.16 10.35
N THR A 55 -6.42 -4.27 10.94
CA THR A 55 -7.85 -4.53 11.17
C THR A 55 -8.27 -4.15 12.57
N ASN A 56 -7.44 -4.45 13.56
CA ASN A 56 -7.75 -4.21 14.96
C ASN A 56 -6.48 -3.88 15.75
N VAL A 57 -6.64 -3.06 16.79
CA VAL A 57 -5.59 -2.77 17.76
C VAL A 57 -6.21 -2.92 19.15
N THR A 58 -5.69 -3.85 19.94
CA THR A 58 -6.21 -4.10 21.29
C THR A 58 -5.60 -3.12 22.30
N SER A 59 -6.21 -3.02 23.49
CA SER A 59 -5.70 -2.21 24.62
C SER A 59 -4.32 -2.66 25.12
N GLN A 60 -3.90 -3.88 24.79
CA GLN A 60 -2.57 -4.42 25.10
C GLN A 60 -1.54 -4.14 23.99
N ASN A 61 -1.87 -3.27 23.03
CA ASN A 61 -1.07 -2.97 21.85
C ASN A 61 -0.78 -4.18 20.96
N LEU A 62 -1.67 -5.18 20.95
CA LEU A 62 -1.63 -6.25 19.96
C LEU A 62 -2.31 -5.76 18.69
N VAL A 63 -1.63 -5.87 17.57
CA VAL A 63 -2.10 -5.39 16.27
C VAL A 63 -2.47 -6.57 15.40
N ASP A 64 -3.74 -6.67 15.03
CA ASP A 64 -4.20 -7.63 14.03
C ASP A 64 -4.05 -7.00 12.64
N VAL A 65 -3.46 -7.77 11.73
CA VAL A 65 -3.18 -7.37 10.36
C VAL A 65 -3.87 -8.34 9.41
N SER A 66 -4.59 -7.80 8.44
CA SER A 66 -5.12 -8.57 7.33
C SER A 66 -4.29 -8.36 6.08
N VAL A 67 -4.08 -9.45 5.34
CA VAL A 67 -3.51 -9.44 3.99
C VAL A 67 -4.57 -9.82 2.95
N LYS A 68 -5.81 -10.07 3.39
CA LYS A 68 -6.98 -10.24 2.54
C LYS A 68 -7.64 -8.91 2.26
N GLY A 69 -7.75 -8.58 0.97
CA GLY A 69 -8.50 -7.40 0.54
C GLY A 69 -8.01 -6.88 -0.80
N GLN A 70 -8.78 -5.93 -1.36
CA GLN A 70 -8.41 -5.27 -2.59
C GLN A 70 -7.12 -4.47 -2.39
N GLY A 71 -6.13 -4.66 -3.27
CA GLY A 71 -4.84 -3.97 -3.21
C GLY A 71 -3.87 -4.50 -2.14
N LEU A 72 -4.22 -5.57 -1.42
CA LEU A 72 -3.33 -6.26 -0.49
C LEU A 72 -2.73 -7.49 -1.18
N TYR A 73 -1.41 -7.65 -1.09
CA TYR A 73 -0.71 -8.73 -1.77
C TYR A 73 0.67 -8.97 -1.16
N LYS A 74 1.21 -10.16 -1.42
CA LYS A 74 2.57 -10.53 -1.08
C LYS A 74 3.55 -9.82 -2.03
N LEU A 75 4.54 -9.15 -1.48
CA LEU A 75 5.59 -8.50 -2.26
C LEU A 75 6.59 -9.55 -2.73
N ARG A 76 6.88 -9.56 -4.03
CA ARG A 76 7.89 -10.43 -4.65
C ARG A 76 8.84 -9.58 -5.48
N GLY A 77 10.14 -9.72 -5.21
CA GLY A 77 11.18 -8.94 -5.87
C GLY A 77 11.11 -7.44 -5.56
N GLY A 78 11.80 -6.66 -6.38
CA GLY A 78 11.98 -5.22 -6.18
C GLY A 78 12.83 -4.88 -4.96
N ARG A 79 12.79 -3.60 -4.59
CA ARG A 79 13.56 -2.99 -3.52
C ARG A 79 12.63 -2.37 -2.48
N ILE A 80 13.04 -2.45 -1.21
CA ILE A 80 12.37 -1.77 -0.11
C ILE A 80 13.31 -0.71 0.42
N ILE A 81 12.80 0.51 0.52
CA ILE A 81 13.49 1.63 1.15
C ILE A 81 12.70 2.09 2.38
N LYS A 82 13.43 2.69 3.32
CA LYS A 82 12.87 3.25 4.55
C LYS A 82 12.99 4.76 4.48
N VAL A 83 11.87 5.43 4.63
CA VAL A 83 11.74 6.89 4.69
C VAL A 83 11.18 7.29 6.05
N ASN A 84 11.40 8.53 6.45
CA ASN A 84 10.78 9.07 7.65
C ASN A 84 9.25 9.12 7.49
N THR A 85 8.52 8.53 8.44
CA THR A 85 7.05 8.51 8.48
C THR A 85 6.43 9.91 8.34
N ASN A 86 7.06 10.95 8.90
CA ASN A 86 6.59 12.33 8.81
C ASN A 86 6.62 12.89 7.38
N LYS A 87 7.41 12.29 6.49
CA LYS A 87 7.58 12.71 5.09
C LYS A 87 6.75 11.89 4.11
N VAL A 88 6.14 10.79 4.57
CA VAL A 88 5.27 9.92 3.75
C VAL A 88 4.13 10.70 3.06
N PRO A 89 3.36 11.57 3.76
CA PRO A 89 2.30 12.33 3.09
C PRO A 89 2.82 13.24 1.98
N ARG A 90 4.04 13.76 2.12
CA ARG A 90 4.69 14.61 1.12
C ARG A 90 5.11 13.82 -0.11
N ILE A 91 5.65 12.61 0.07
CA ILE A 91 6.03 11.68 -1.02
C ILE A 91 4.80 11.27 -1.83
N ILE A 92 3.67 11.03 -1.17
CA ILE A 92 2.41 10.72 -1.86
C ILE A 92 1.93 11.94 -2.67
N GLY A 93 1.99 13.13 -2.06
CA GLY A 93 1.48 14.37 -2.65
C GLY A 93 -0.05 14.48 -2.58
N LYS A 94 -0.59 15.64 -2.97
CA LYS A 94 -2.04 15.87 -2.97
C LYS A 94 -2.73 14.89 -3.91
N LYS A 95 -3.71 14.12 -3.41
CA LYS A 95 -4.41 13.05 -4.16
C LYS A 95 -3.47 12.02 -4.81
N GLY A 96 -2.26 11.83 -4.29
CA GLY A 96 -1.29 10.90 -4.89
C GLY A 96 -0.60 11.43 -6.15
N SER A 97 -0.62 12.74 -6.40
CA SER A 97 -0.03 13.32 -7.62
C SER A 97 1.47 13.06 -7.75
N MET A 98 2.22 13.18 -6.65
CA MET A 98 3.67 13.05 -6.66
C MET A 98 4.11 11.60 -6.91
N VAL A 99 3.52 10.65 -6.19
CA VAL A 99 3.79 9.22 -6.44
C VAL A 99 3.35 8.78 -7.83
N SER A 100 2.25 9.33 -8.36
CA SER A 100 1.78 9.02 -9.72
C SER A 100 2.73 9.56 -10.79
N MET A 101 3.29 10.75 -10.59
CA MET A 101 4.31 11.33 -11.46
C MET A 101 5.56 10.46 -11.52
N ILE A 102 6.07 10.01 -10.37
CA ILE A 102 7.25 9.13 -10.31
C ILE A 102 6.94 7.81 -11.03
N LYS A 103 5.76 7.23 -10.81
CA LYS A 103 5.32 6.00 -11.49
C LYS A 103 5.28 6.16 -13.01
N GLN A 104 4.76 7.29 -13.51
CA GLN A 104 4.67 7.56 -14.95
C GLN A 104 6.04 7.81 -15.59
N ALA A 105 6.94 8.47 -14.88
CA ALA A 105 8.31 8.70 -15.36
C ALA A 105 9.11 7.39 -15.42
N THR A 106 9.02 6.60 -14.35
CA THR A 106 9.88 5.43 -14.14
C THR A 106 9.31 4.12 -14.67
N ASP A 107 8.02 4.07 -14.98
CA ASP A 107 7.24 2.85 -15.24
C ASP A 107 7.36 1.79 -14.11
N CYS A 108 7.85 2.19 -12.93
CA CYS A 108 8.00 1.31 -11.78
C CYS A 108 6.68 1.15 -11.00
N LYS A 109 6.47 -0.04 -10.45
CA LYS A 109 5.42 -0.29 -9.46
C LYS A 109 5.90 0.21 -8.10
N ILE A 110 5.31 1.30 -7.64
CA ILE A 110 5.63 1.91 -6.33
C ILE A 110 4.45 1.75 -5.38
N THR A 111 4.70 1.21 -4.18
CA THR A 111 3.75 1.13 -3.08
C THR A 111 4.33 1.81 -1.85
N VAL A 112 3.67 2.87 -1.39
CA VAL A 112 4.08 3.65 -0.23
C VAL A 112 3.28 3.20 0.99
N GLY A 113 3.94 2.63 1.99
CA GLY A 113 3.34 2.28 3.26
C GLY A 113 3.29 3.48 4.21
N GLN A 114 2.20 3.61 4.96
CA GLN A 114 2.05 4.63 6.00
C GLN A 114 3.10 4.51 7.12
N ASN A 115 3.74 3.35 7.24
CA ASN A 115 4.79 3.07 8.20
C ASN A 115 6.21 3.47 7.75
N GLY A 116 6.32 4.28 6.69
CA GLY A 116 7.61 4.74 6.16
C GLY A 116 8.39 3.68 5.38
N LEU A 117 7.79 2.52 5.09
CA LEU A 117 8.35 1.55 4.15
C LEU A 117 7.80 1.81 2.76
N VAL A 118 8.66 1.93 1.77
CA VAL A 118 8.28 2.08 0.36
C VAL A 118 8.85 0.91 -0.43
N TRP A 119 7.99 0.23 -1.16
CA TRP A 119 8.37 -0.83 -2.08
C TRP A 119 8.35 -0.32 -3.51
N ILE A 120 9.40 -0.62 -4.25
CA ILE A 120 9.63 -0.19 -5.63
C ILE A 120 10.00 -1.44 -6.42
N ASN A 121 9.34 -1.68 -7.55
CA ASN A 121 9.65 -2.82 -8.40
C ASN A 121 9.57 -2.41 -9.87
N GLY A 122 10.64 -2.64 -10.63
CA GLY A 122 10.74 -2.32 -12.04
C GLY A 122 12.10 -2.69 -12.62
N GLU A 123 12.51 -1.98 -13.66
CA GLU A 123 13.85 -2.16 -14.24
C GLU A 123 14.92 -1.59 -13.30
N PRO A 124 16.08 -2.26 -13.09
CA PRO A 124 17.07 -1.83 -12.11
C PRO A 124 17.54 -0.36 -12.24
N ALA A 125 17.67 0.14 -13.47
CA ALA A 125 18.04 1.54 -13.71
C ALA A 125 16.94 2.51 -13.21
N MET A 126 15.68 2.18 -13.49
CA MET A 126 14.53 3.00 -13.11
C MET A 126 14.20 2.88 -11.62
N GLU A 127 14.44 1.71 -11.01
CA GLU A 127 14.35 1.54 -9.55
C GLU A 127 15.33 2.47 -8.83
N ASN A 128 16.57 2.56 -9.30
CA ASN A 128 17.56 3.46 -8.71
C ASN A 128 17.14 4.93 -8.85
N LEU A 129 16.61 5.32 -10.01
CA LEU A 129 16.09 6.67 -10.21
C LEU A 129 14.90 6.97 -9.29
N ALA A 130 13.98 6.01 -9.10
CA ALA A 130 12.85 6.15 -8.19
C ALA A 130 13.31 6.31 -6.73
N VAL A 131 14.33 5.55 -6.31
CA VAL A 131 14.94 5.68 -4.98
C VAL A 131 15.57 7.06 -4.80
N GLU A 132 16.43 7.49 -5.73
CA GLU A 132 17.08 8.80 -5.69
C GLU A 132 16.05 9.94 -5.63
N THR A 133 14.96 9.82 -6.40
CA THR A 133 13.87 10.79 -6.41
C THR A 133 13.17 10.85 -5.06
N ILE A 134 12.89 9.71 -4.43
CA ILE A 134 12.21 9.66 -3.12
C ILE A 134 13.11 10.23 -2.01
N GLU A 135 14.41 9.92 -2.02
CA GLU A 135 15.39 10.49 -1.09
C GLU A 135 15.48 12.01 -1.25
N LYS A 136 15.54 12.51 -2.49
CA LYS A 136 15.52 13.94 -2.79
C LYS A 136 14.25 14.63 -2.29
N ILE A 137 13.09 13.99 -2.43
CA ILE A 137 11.82 14.52 -1.89
C ILE A 137 11.84 14.56 -0.36
N GLU A 138 12.43 13.55 0.29
CA GLU A 138 12.55 13.51 1.74
C GLU A 138 13.35 14.71 2.27
N GLU A 139 14.50 14.98 1.66
CA GLU A 139 15.40 16.10 2.00
C GLU A 139 14.76 17.47 1.71
N GLU A 140 14.21 17.64 0.51
CA GLU A 140 13.66 18.92 0.03
C GLU A 140 12.19 19.15 0.41
N SER A 141 11.63 18.29 1.27
CA SER A 141 10.20 18.29 1.65
C SER A 141 9.66 19.62 2.21
N HIS A 142 10.54 20.50 2.70
CA HIS A 142 10.22 21.82 3.26
C HIS A 142 10.13 22.93 2.21
N ILE A 143 10.58 22.67 0.98
CA ILE A 143 10.68 23.66 -0.09
C ILE A 143 9.33 23.78 -0.82
N SER A 144 8.94 25.00 -1.20
CA SER A 144 7.78 25.28 -2.06
C SER A 144 8.12 24.99 -3.53
N GLY A 145 7.15 24.52 -4.31
CA GLY A 145 7.37 24.19 -5.73
C GLY A 145 8.20 22.92 -5.97
N LEU A 146 8.33 22.03 -4.98
CA LEU A 146 9.06 20.77 -5.11
C LEU A 146 8.54 19.91 -6.27
N THR A 147 7.24 19.91 -6.51
CA THR A 147 6.62 19.13 -7.59
C THR A 147 7.22 19.47 -8.95
N ASP A 148 7.38 20.76 -9.26
CA ASP A 148 7.90 21.20 -10.56
C ASP A 148 9.40 20.89 -10.68
N ARG A 149 10.15 21.01 -9.58
CA ARG A 149 11.58 20.63 -9.56
C ARG A 149 11.79 19.14 -9.80
N ILE A 150 10.99 18.30 -9.14
CA ILE A 150 11.04 16.86 -9.32
C ILE A 150 10.60 16.48 -10.72
N LYS A 151 9.62 17.19 -11.29
CA LYS A 151 9.21 17.00 -12.68
C LYS A 151 10.39 17.23 -13.63
N VAL A 152 11.05 18.39 -13.56
CA VAL A 152 12.22 18.71 -14.40
C VAL A 152 13.32 17.68 -14.21
N PHE A 153 13.62 17.29 -12.96
CA PHE A 153 14.62 16.26 -12.65
C PHE A 153 14.29 14.90 -13.30
N LEU A 154 13.03 14.48 -13.26
CA LEU A 154 12.59 13.24 -13.89
C LEU A 154 12.62 13.32 -15.41
N GLU A 155 12.20 14.45 -16.01
CA GLU A 155 12.23 14.67 -17.46
C GLU A 155 13.67 14.64 -18.00
N GLU A 156 14.62 15.28 -17.31
CA GLU A 156 16.04 15.26 -17.67
C GLU A 156 16.65 13.85 -17.66
N LYS A 157 16.24 13.01 -16.69
CA LYS A 157 16.80 11.67 -16.49
C LYS A 157 16.13 10.60 -17.35
N THR A 158 14.84 10.76 -17.65
CA THR A 158 14.05 9.76 -18.39
C THR A 158 13.82 10.14 -19.85
N GLY A 159 14.03 11.40 -20.23
CA GLY A 159 13.76 11.92 -21.57
C GLY A 159 12.27 11.91 -21.96
N LYS A 160 11.37 11.65 -20.99
CA LYS A 160 9.92 11.62 -21.19
C LYS A 160 9.31 12.92 -20.70
N GLU A 161 8.48 13.55 -21.51
CA GLU A 161 7.71 14.74 -21.11
C GLU A 161 6.53 14.31 -20.23
N LEU A 162 6.45 14.83 -19.02
CA LEU A 162 5.39 14.47 -18.06
C LEU A 162 4.27 15.52 -18.15
N SER A 163 3.01 15.09 -18.27
CA SER A 163 1.88 16.00 -18.10
C SER A 163 1.51 16.07 -16.61
N VAL A 164 1.72 17.22 -15.97
CA VAL A 164 1.10 17.45 -14.66
C VAL A 164 -0.38 17.67 -14.93
N ARG A 165 -1.22 16.66 -14.67
CA ARG A 165 -2.66 16.90 -14.51
C ARG A 165 -2.85 17.72 -13.23
N GLY A 166 -2.70 19.03 -13.36
CA GLY A 166 -3.25 19.99 -12.41
C GLY A 166 -4.76 19.99 -12.61
N ASN A 167 -5.49 19.28 -11.75
CA ASN A 167 -6.95 19.36 -11.79
C ASN A 167 -7.40 20.65 -11.10
N GLU A 168 -7.47 21.74 -11.86
CA GLU A 168 -8.67 22.56 -11.82
C GLU A 168 -9.76 21.82 -12.63
N GLU A 169 -10.99 21.85 -12.12
CA GLU A 169 -12.24 21.33 -12.71
C GLU A 169 -12.57 19.83 -12.52
N ASN A 170 -13.43 19.63 -11.51
CA ASN A 170 -14.60 18.75 -11.41
C ASN A 170 -14.82 17.63 -12.45
N GLU A 171 -14.84 16.39 -11.95
CA GLU A 171 -15.87 15.41 -12.35
C GLU A 171 -16.07 14.39 -11.20
N PRO A 172 -17.31 14.13 -10.75
CA PRO A 172 -17.60 13.12 -9.77
C PRO A 172 -17.75 11.76 -10.48
N ALA A 173 -16.98 10.76 -10.05
CA ALA A 173 -17.21 9.38 -10.44
C ALA A 173 -17.05 8.50 -9.21
N ASN A 174 -18.19 8.19 -8.57
CA ASN A 174 -18.55 6.87 -8.07
C ASN A 174 -19.88 6.98 -7.30
N GLU A 175 -20.97 7.21 -8.05
CA GLU A 175 -22.30 6.72 -7.69
C GLU A 175 -22.68 5.73 -8.79
N GLU A 176 -22.44 4.45 -8.53
CA GLU A 176 -23.18 3.32 -9.09
C GLU A 176 -22.77 2.09 -8.28
N PHE A 177 -23.73 1.20 -8.02
CA PHE A 177 -23.68 0.05 -7.10
C PHE A 177 -24.03 0.33 -5.64
N ASN A 178 -25.29 0.69 -5.42
CA ASN A 178 -26.15 0.00 -4.45
C ASN A 178 -27.61 0.24 -4.84
N ASN A 179 -28.09 -0.53 -5.81
CA ASN A 179 -29.51 -0.67 -6.05
C ASN A 179 -29.78 -2.16 -6.33
N GLU A 180 -29.66 -2.96 -5.28
CA GLU A 180 -30.11 -4.35 -5.22
C GLU A 180 -30.05 -4.81 -3.76
N GLN A 181 -30.96 -4.26 -2.95
CA GLN A 181 -31.40 -4.80 -1.64
C GLN A 181 -32.47 -3.85 -1.12
N ASN A 182 -33.72 -4.05 -1.58
CA ASN A 182 -34.97 -3.65 -0.92
C ASN A 182 -36.16 -4.10 -1.81
N ALA A 183 -36.24 -5.40 -2.10
CA ALA A 183 -37.39 -6.01 -2.77
C ALA A 183 -38.02 -7.16 -1.97
N ASP A 184 -37.56 -7.41 -0.74
CA ASP A 184 -38.07 -8.49 0.11
C ASP A 184 -38.39 -7.96 1.52
N GLU A 185 -39.30 -6.99 1.65
CA GLU A 185 -39.93 -6.68 2.95
C GLU A 185 -41.38 -6.12 2.88
N GLU A 186 -42.01 -6.10 1.70
CA GLU A 186 -43.45 -5.80 1.57
C GLU A 186 -44.20 -7.00 0.98
N ASN A 187 -44.34 -8.06 1.78
CA ASN A 187 -45.40 -9.07 1.57
C ASN A 187 -45.62 -9.92 2.83
N ASN A 188 -45.88 -9.25 3.95
CA ASN A 188 -46.54 -9.86 5.11
C ASN A 188 -47.32 -8.79 5.87
N ASN A 189 -48.46 -8.39 5.31
CA ASN A 189 -49.64 -7.93 6.02
C ASN A 189 -50.82 -7.91 5.05
N SER A 190 -51.98 -8.45 5.49
CA SER A 190 -53.25 -8.70 4.78
C SER A 190 -53.19 -9.92 3.84
N GLU A 191 -53.89 -11.05 3.98
CA GLU A 191 -55.10 -11.54 4.68
C GLU A 191 -54.85 -13.06 4.89
N GLU A 192 -55.16 -13.76 6.00
CA GLU A 192 -56.41 -14.01 6.75
C GLU A 192 -56.11 -14.30 8.23
#